data_AF-A0A519SME5-F1
#
_entry.id   AF-A0A519SME5-F1
#
_cell.length_a   1.000
_cell.length_b   1.000
_cell.length_c   1.000
_cell.angle_alpha   90.00
_cell.angle_beta   90.00
_cell.angle_gamma   90.00
#
_symmetry.space_group_name_H-M   'P 1'
#
loop_
_entity.id
_entity.type
_entity.pdbx_description
1 polymer ?
#
loop_
_entity_poly.entity_id
_entity_poly.type
_entity_poly.pdbx_seq_one_letter_code
_entity_poly.pdbx_strand_id
1 'polypeptide(L)' 'DHLRNFKPVITGEVIMETFGLKPSRQVGELKEAVLEAILEGEVPNEWEPAYALLLKRGAALGLVAANQREQA' A
#
# COMPACT_ATOMS: atom_id res chain seq x y z
N ASP A 1 -19.90 -6.50 -12.65
CA ASP A 1 -19.07 -5.79 -13.65
C ASP A 1 -18.36 -4.51 -13.14
N HIS A 2 -18.44 -4.15 -11.85
CA HIS A 2 -17.86 -2.90 -11.34
C HIS A 2 -16.32 -2.90 -11.15
N LEU A 3 -15.68 -4.08 -11.10
CA LEU A 3 -14.23 -4.17 -10.86
C LEU A 3 -13.38 -3.89 -12.11
N ARG A 4 -13.98 -3.86 -13.31
CA ARG A 4 -13.21 -3.76 -14.57
C ARG A 4 -12.56 -2.39 -14.80
N ASN A 5 -13.07 -1.34 -14.17
CA ASN A 5 -12.56 0.03 -14.30
C ASN A 5 -11.96 0.58 -13.00
N PHE A 6 -11.87 -0.23 -11.95
CA PHE A 6 -11.33 0.21 -10.68
C PHE A 6 -9.81 0.37 -10.79
N LYS A 7 -9.32 1.61 -10.59
CA LYS A 7 -7.89 1.92 -10.55
C LYS A 7 -7.50 2.26 -9.12
N PRO A 8 -6.82 1.37 -8.39
CA PRO A 8 -6.34 1.68 -7.05
C PRO A 8 -5.31 2.82 -7.12
N VAL A 9 -5.41 3.75 -6.19
CA VAL A 9 -4.47 4.87 -6.06
C VAL A 9 -3.07 4.41 -5.63
N ILE A 10 -2.97 3.26 -4.94
CA ILE A 10 -1.70 2.62 -4.57
C ILE A 10 -1.40 1.48 -5.55
N THR A 11 -0.24 1.55 -6.20
CA THR A 11 0.24 0.52 -7.14
C THR A 11 1.44 -0.23 -6.55
N GLY A 12 1.83 -1.34 -7.17
CA GLY A 12 3.03 -2.07 -6.75
C GLY A 12 4.30 -1.23 -6.80
N GLU A 13 4.40 -0.29 -7.76
CA GLU A 13 5.52 0.65 -7.88
C GLU A 13 5.61 1.56 -6.66
N VAL A 14 4.49 2.17 -6.25
CA VAL A 14 4.42 3.01 -5.04
C VAL A 14 4.90 2.26 -3.81
N ILE A 15 4.51 0.99 -3.67
CA ILE A 15 4.92 0.14 -2.55
C ILE A 15 6.43 -0.13 -2.58
N MET A 16 6.96 -0.48 -3.76
CA MET A 16 8.39 -0.71 -3.97
C MET A 16 9.20 0.55 -3.64
N GLU A 17 8.79 1.73 -4.11
CA GLU A 17 9.45 2.99 -3.81
C GLU A 17 9.36 3.35 -2.32
N THR A 18 8.18 3.17 -1.72
CA THR A 18 7.94 3.50 -0.31
C THR A 18 8.80 2.71 0.65
N PHE A 19 8.97 1.41 0.40
CA PHE A 19 9.72 0.51 1.27
C PHE A 19 11.12 0.14 0.75
N GLY A 20 11.52 0.69 -0.41
CA GLY A 20 12.77 0.32 -1.08
C GLY A 20 12.83 -1.18 -1.45
N LEU A 21 11.68 -1.78 -1.76
CA LEU A 21 11.56 -3.21 -2.03
C LEU A 21 11.75 -3.51 -3.52
N LYS A 22 12.31 -4.69 -3.79
CA LYS A 22 12.27 -5.29 -5.13
C LYS A 22 10.95 -6.02 -5.34
N PRO A 23 10.58 -6.33 -6.61
CA PRO A 23 9.42 -7.17 -6.90
C PRO A 23 9.49 -8.47 -6.09
N SER A 24 8.55 -8.65 -5.17
CA SER A 24 8.58 -9.73 -4.17
C SER A 24 7.17 -10.02 -3.65
N ARG A 25 7.02 -11.13 -2.92
CA ARG A 25 5.74 -11.55 -2.34
C ARG A 25 5.12 -10.48 -1.43
N GLN A 26 5.94 -9.81 -0.63
CA GLN A 26 5.49 -8.76 0.29
C GLN A 26 4.82 -7.58 -0.43
N VAL A 27 5.31 -7.23 -1.63
CA VAL A 27 4.70 -6.18 -2.46
C VAL A 27 3.31 -6.61 -2.92
N GLY A 28 3.14 -7.88 -3.30
CA GLY A 28 1.84 -8.46 -3.63
C GLY A 28 0.87 -8.41 -2.45
N GLU A 29 1.32 -8.88 -1.28
CA GLU A 29 0.52 -8.91 -0.05
C GLU A 29 0.04 -7.51 0.36
N LEU A 30 0.92 -6.49 0.28
CA LEU A 30 0.54 -5.11 0.56
C LEU A 30 -0.43 -4.53 -0.47
N LYS A 31 -0.20 -4.83 -1.76
CA LYS A 31 -1.07 -4.37 -2.85
C LYS A 31 -2.48 -4.93 -2.70
N GLU A 32 -2.59 -6.24 -2.42
CA GLU A 32 -3.87 -6.91 -2.19
C GLU A 32 -4.54 -6.37 -0.93
N ALA A 33 -3.82 -6.21 0.18
CA ALA A 33 -4.38 -5.68 1.43
C ALA A 33 -4.96 -4.26 1.27
N VAL A 34 -4.28 -3.38 0.54
CA VAL A 34 -4.80 -2.03 0.27
C VAL A 34 -5.99 -2.07 -0.70
N LEU A 35 -5.92 -2.90 -1.74
CA LEU A 35 -7.01 -3.06 -2.69
C LEU A 35 -8.28 -3.57 -2.00
N GLU A 36 -8.18 -4.62 -1.19
CA GLU A 36 -9.31 -5.16 -0.43
C GLU A 36 -9.89 -4.13 0.51
N ALA A 37 -9.07 -3.40 1.26
CA ALA A 37 -9.54 -2.35 2.16
C ALA A 37 -10.32 -1.24 1.44
N ILE A 38 -9.95 -0.92 0.19
CA ILE A 38 -10.70 0.05 -0.61
C ILE A 38 -12.02 -0.55 -1.11
N LEU A 39 -12.03 -1.82 -1.52
CA LEU A 39 -13.23 -2.50 -2.01
C LEU A 39 -14.26 -2.74 -0.90
N GLU A 40 -13.80 -3.04 0.31
CA GLU A 40 -14.63 -3.21 1.52
C GLU A 40 -15.06 -1.87 2.12
N GLY A 41 -14.51 -0.75 1.64
CA GLY A 41 -14.81 0.59 2.14
C GLY A 41 -14.17 0.92 3.49
N GLU A 42 -13.12 0.19 3.90
CA GLU A 42 -12.30 0.51 5.08
C GLU A 42 -11.56 1.84 4.88
N VAL A 43 -11.07 2.09 3.67
CA VAL A 43 -10.43 3.36 3.27
C VAL A 43 -10.95 3.82 1.90
N PRO A 44 -11.08 5.12 1.63
CA PRO A 44 -11.44 5.59 0.30
C PRO A 44 -10.27 5.38 -0.68
N ASN A 45 -10.59 5.36 -1.99
CA ASN A 45 -9.59 5.27 -3.06
C ASN A 45 -8.83 6.60 -3.27
N GLU A 46 -8.24 7.12 -2.20
CA GLU A 46 -7.53 8.39 -2.14
C GLU A 46 -6.12 8.17 -1.61
N TRP A 47 -5.17 9.01 -2.06
CA TRP A 47 -3.75 8.80 -1.80
C TRP A 47 -3.45 8.78 -0.30
N GLU A 48 -3.84 9.81 0.45
CA GLU A 48 -3.51 9.94 1.88
C GLU A 48 -3.99 8.75 2.73
N PRO A 49 -5.29 8.37 2.74
CA PRO A 49 -5.77 7.27 3.58
C PRO A 49 -5.27 5.90 3.12
N ALA A 50 -5.17 5.66 1.81
CA ALA A 50 -4.63 4.40 1.30
C ALA A 50 -3.13 4.27 1.58
N TYR A 51 -2.37 5.37 1.51
CA TYR A 51 -0.95 5.41 1.86
C TYR A 51 -0.71 5.21 3.36
N ALA A 52 -1.53 5.84 4.22
CA ALA A 52 -1.47 5.60 5.66
C ALA A 52 -1.74 4.13 6.01
N LEU A 53 -2.72 3.51 5.35
CA LEU A 53 -2.98 2.07 5.49
C LEU A 53 -1.80 1.24 5.00
N LEU A 54 -1.22 1.57 3.85
CA LEU A 54 -0.04 0.90 3.31
C LEU A 54 1.12 0.90 4.32
N LEU A 55 1.42 2.06 4.93
CA LEU A 55 2.47 2.19 5.95
C LEU A 55 2.16 1.33 7.18
N LYS A 56 0.92 1.33 7.65
CA LYS A 56 0.48 0.51 8.78
C LYS A 56 0.63 -0.98 8.51
N ARG A 57 0.22 -1.45 7.32
CA ARG A 57 0.35 -2.84 6.89
C ARG A 57 1.82 -3.22 6.70
N GLY A 58 2.62 -2.34 6.11
CA GLY A 58 4.06 -2.55 5.95
C GLY A 58 4.78 -2.68 7.30
N ALA A 59 4.48 -1.79 8.25
CA ALA A 59 5.04 -1.85 9.60
C ALA A 59 4.65 -3.16 10.32
N ALA A 60 3.42 -3.65 10.15
CA ALA A 60 2.98 -4.92 10.70
C ALA A 60 3.73 -6.15 10.12
N LEU A 61 4.24 -6.03 8.89
CA LEU A 61 5.11 -7.02 8.24
C LEU A 61 6.61 -6.82 8.58
N GLY A 62 6.95 -5.86 9.43
CA GLY A 62 8.34 -5.51 9.76
C GLY A 62 9.07 -4.73 8.66
N LEU A 63 8.34 -4.12 7.72
CA LEU A 63 8.90 -3.28 6.67
C LEU A 63 9.07 -1.85 7.18
N VAL A 64 10.20 -1.24 6.82
CA VAL A 64 10.52 0.14 7.18
C VAL A 64 10.38 1.00 5.94
N ALA A 65 9.52 2.01 5.99
CA ALA A 65 9.40 2.95 4.90
C ALA A 65 10.68 3.78 4.79
N ALA A 66 11.19 3.96 3.57
CA ALA A 66 12.43 4.68 3.31
C ALA A 66 12.40 6.12 3.88
N ASN A 67 11.22 6.75 3.90
CA ASN A 67 11.01 8.10 4.43
C ASN A 67 10.90 8.20 5.96
N GLN A 68 10.89 7.08 6.71
CA GLN A 68 10.85 7.11 8.18
C GLN A 68 12.25 7.18 8.82
N ARG A 69 13.32 7.15 8.03
CA ARG A 69 14.71 7.18 8.54
C ARG A 69 15.21 8.55 9.00
N GLU A 70 14.44 9.62 8.76
CA GLU A 70 14.92 11.00 8.95
C GLU A 70 14.23 11.77 10.10
N GLN A 71 13.43 11.08 10.93
CA GLN A 71 12.86 11.67 12.14
C GLN A 71 13.19 10.79 13.35
N ALA A 72 14.46 10.82 13.77
CA ALA A 72 14.94 10.34 15.06
C ALA A 72 15.84 11.40 15.69
#